data_AF-M7N2U0-F1
#
_entry.id   AF-M7N2U0-F1
#
_cell.length_a   1.000
_cell.length_b   1.000
_cell.length_c   1.000
_cell.angle_alpha   90.00
_cell.angle_beta   90.00
_cell.angle_gamma   90.00
#
_symmetry.space_group_name_H-M   'P 1'
#
loop_
_entity.id
_entity.type
_entity.pdbx_description
1 polymer ?
#
loop_
_entity_poly.entity_id
_entity_poly.type
_entity_poly.pdbx_seq_one_letter_code
_entity_poly.pdbx_strand_id
1 'polypeptide(L)'
;MKYSPFLLSLLLMASACYSEPEFPVEPEISFENVRFIDMPSGQPDTLLVTVSFQDGNGDLGLRGTEDTPPYHLYDYVFKPDGTYLKIGEFDTLPAYTCNKYRIGTITGGVFLLDQLNGRDTVYVKPNRFYYNYFADLYRIRNGQEILVDYAAESGSSCGESLNGRLPISMFSSNGSAISGTITRSFGSRGWLVSFANDSLKIKVRIADRDLNLSNVAESPVFTLRGVQVQR
;
A
#
# COMPACT_ATOMS: atom_id res chain seq x y z
N MET A 1 -16.70 56.99 52.86
CA MET A 1 -16.77 56.37 51.51
C MET A 1 -16.12 55.00 51.61
N LYS A 2 -16.93 53.93 51.59
CA LYS A 2 -16.44 52.53 51.68
C LYS A 2 -16.40 51.96 50.27
N TYR A 3 -15.22 51.84 49.68
CA TYR A 3 -15.06 51.17 48.39
C TYR A 3 -15.09 49.67 48.63
N SER A 4 -16.15 49.01 48.16
CA SER A 4 -16.31 47.56 48.16
C SER A 4 -15.43 46.97 47.05
N PRO A 5 -14.42 46.13 47.36
CA PRO A 5 -13.60 45.49 46.34
C PRO A 5 -14.28 44.18 45.93
N PHE A 6 -15.40 44.25 45.21
CA PHE A 6 -16.12 43.05 44.77
C PHE A 6 -16.42 43.06 43.27
N LEU A 7 -15.57 43.74 42.48
CA LEU A 7 -15.77 43.87 41.04
C LEU A 7 -14.48 43.65 40.24
N LEU A 8 -13.64 42.70 40.68
CA LEU A 8 -12.43 42.30 39.94
C LEU A 8 -12.17 40.79 40.03
N SER A 9 -13.21 39.96 39.95
CA SER A 9 -13.08 38.49 39.97
C SER A 9 -13.83 37.76 38.85
N LEU A 10 -14.12 38.44 37.74
CA LEU A 10 -14.84 37.82 36.62
C LEU A 10 -14.11 37.98 35.28
N LEU A 11 -12.81 37.67 35.25
CA LEU A 11 -12.03 37.72 34.00
C LEU A 11 -10.90 36.68 33.92
N LEU A 12 -11.10 35.47 34.46
CA LEU A 12 -10.01 34.49 34.59
C LEU A 12 -10.37 33.01 34.37
N MET A 13 -11.43 32.69 33.61
CA MET A 13 -11.80 31.28 33.38
C MET A 13 -12.28 31.03 31.94
N ALA A 14 -11.38 31.17 30.96
CA ALA A 14 -11.58 30.55 29.64
C ALA A 14 -10.24 30.25 28.95
N SER A 15 -9.22 29.79 29.68
CA SER A 15 -8.11 29.06 29.08
C SER A 15 -8.54 27.60 28.92
N ALA A 16 -9.51 27.36 28.03
CA ALA A 16 -9.71 26.01 27.51
C ALA A 16 -8.49 25.71 26.63
N CYS A 17 -7.47 25.13 27.26
CA CYS A 17 -6.33 24.58 26.54
C CYS A 17 -6.88 23.44 25.69
N TYR A 18 -7.05 23.67 24.39
CA TYR A 18 -7.39 22.61 23.45
C TYR A 18 -6.18 21.67 23.45
N SER A 19 -6.29 20.52 24.13
CA SER A 19 -5.27 19.49 24.02
C SER A 19 -5.29 18.99 22.58
N GLU A 20 -4.17 19.12 21.89
CA GLU A 20 -4.00 18.53 20.57
C GLU A 20 -4.34 17.03 20.66
N PRO A 21 -5.12 16.48 19.71
CA PRO A 21 -5.42 15.06 19.73
C PRO A 21 -4.12 14.25 19.75
N GLU A 22 -3.94 13.41 20.76
CA GLU A 22 -2.84 12.44 20.76
C GLU A 22 -3.20 11.31 19.81
N PHE A 23 -2.60 11.30 18.62
CA PHE A 23 -2.70 10.17 17.70
C PHE A 23 -1.76 9.03 18.15
N PRO A 24 -2.15 7.76 17.92
CA PRO A 24 -1.26 6.64 18.14
C PRO A 24 0.00 6.75 17.27
N VAL A 25 1.10 6.16 17.73
CA VAL A 25 2.34 6.10 16.95
C VAL A 25 2.15 5.23 15.70
N GLU A 26 1.37 4.15 15.79
CA GLU A 26 1.00 3.38 14.60
C GLU A 26 -0.06 4.12 13.78
N PRO A 27 -0.05 3.98 12.45
CA PRO A 27 -1.00 4.70 11.61
C PRO A 27 -2.41 4.13 11.78
N GLU A 28 -3.41 5.00 11.88
CA GLU A 28 -4.82 4.63 11.82
C GLU A 28 -5.46 5.14 10.55
N ILE A 29 -6.30 4.32 9.91
CA ILE A 29 -7.00 4.68 8.67
C ILE A 29 -8.49 4.39 8.73
N SER A 30 -9.28 5.15 7.98
CA SER A 30 -10.70 4.90 7.75
C SER A 30 -11.04 4.97 6.27
N PHE A 31 -11.94 4.11 5.81
CA PHE A 31 -12.38 4.13 4.42
C PHE A 31 -13.26 5.36 4.16
N GLU A 32 -12.94 6.10 3.10
CA GLU A 32 -13.71 7.29 2.71
C GLU A 32 -14.55 7.02 1.47
N ASN A 33 -13.92 6.61 0.37
CA ASN A 33 -14.61 6.47 -0.90
C ASN A 33 -13.89 5.54 -1.88
N VAL A 34 -14.65 4.97 -2.81
CA VAL A 34 -14.16 4.33 -4.02
C VAL A 34 -14.90 4.93 -5.21
N ARG A 35 -14.15 5.31 -6.25
CA ARG A 35 -14.70 5.88 -7.49
C ARG A 35 -14.09 5.19 -8.69
N PHE A 36 -14.85 5.08 -9.76
CA PHE A 36 -14.39 4.49 -11.01
C PHE A 36 -14.46 5.51 -12.14
N ILE A 37 -13.40 5.60 -12.93
CA ILE A 37 -13.30 6.46 -14.11
C ILE A 37 -13.12 5.56 -15.33
N ASP A 38 -14.16 5.54 -16.16
CA ASP A 38 -14.17 4.91 -17.48
C ASP A 38 -13.49 5.85 -18.49
N MET A 39 -12.37 5.39 -19.04
CA MET A 39 -11.51 6.20 -19.90
C MET A 39 -11.82 5.94 -21.38
N PRO A 40 -11.67 6.95 -22.26
CA PRO A 40 -11.89 6.75 -23.69
C PRO A 40 -11.03 5.61 -24.27
N SER A 41 -11.52 4.98 -25.33
CA SER A 41 -10.85 3.87 -26.01
C SER A 41 -9.35 4.13 -26.20
N GLY A 42 -8.54 3.20 -25.69
CA GLY A 42 -7.08 3.25 -25.78
C GLY A 42 -6.37 3.76 -24.52
N GLN A 43 -7.09 4.27 -23.52
CA GLN A 43 -6.55 4.65 -22.21
C GLN A 43 -6.99 3.65 -21.13
N PRO A 44 -6.18 3.39 -20.09
CA PRO A 44 -6.57 2.50 -19.00
C PRO A 44 -7.66 3.13 -18.14
N ASP A 45 -8.69 2.37 -17.79
CA ASP A 45 -9.67 2.76 -16.77
C ASP A 45 -8.99 2.94 -15.42
N THR A 46 -9.60 3.71 -14.53
CA THR A 46 -9.01 4.02 -13.22
C THR A 46 -9.98 3.75 -12.08
N LEU A 47 -9.56 2.89 -11.15
CA LEU A 47 -10.18 2.78 -9.82
C LEU A 47 -9.44 3.72 -8.85
N LEU A 48 -10.18 4.65 -8.25
CA LEU A 48 -9.69 5.56 -7.22
C LEU A 48 -10.18 5.11 -5.86
N VAL A 49 -9.28 4.93 -4.90
CA VAL A 49 -9.60 4.52 -3.54
C VAL A 49 -9.05 5.54 -2.58
N THR A 50 -9.92 6.09 -1.75
CA THR A 50 -9.59 7.13 -0.78
C THR A 50 -9.79 6.61 0.64
N VAL A 51 -8.77 6.80 1.47
CA VAL A 51 -8.82 6.58 2.92
C VAL A 51 -8.39 7.86 3.64
N SER A 52 -8.95 8.13 4.81
CA SER A 52 -8.39 9.09 5.75
C SER A 52 -7.33 8.39 6.60
N PHE A 53 -6.36 9.16 7.11
CA PHE A 53 -5.30 8.65 7.97
C PHE A 53 -4.98 9.59 9.13
N GLN A 54 -4.44 9.02 10.21
CA GLN A 54 -3.84 9.69 11.35
C GLN A 54 -2.56 8.92 11.72
N ASP A 55 -1.51 9.63 12.14
CA ASP A 55 -0.20 9.06 12.46
C ASP A 55 0.54 9.98 13.46
N GLY A 56 0.90 9.46 14.63
CA GLY A 56 1.26 10.27 15.79
C GLY A 56 2.70 10.80 15.82
N ASN A 57 3.62 10.11 15.17
CA ASN A 57 5.04 10.49 15.02
C ASN A 57 5.34 11.06 13.62
N GLY A 58 4.43 10.92 12.66
CA GLY A 58 4.51 11.55 11.34
C GLY A 58 5.56 10.95 10.43
N ASP A 59 5.82 9.66 10.53
CA ASP A 59 6.84 8.94 9.77
C ASP A 59 6.25 8.16 8.57
N LEU A 60 5.02 8.45 8.14
CA LEU A 60 4.45 7.87 6.92
C LEU A 60 5.22 8.23 5.63
N GLY A 61 5.18 7.27 4.69
CA GLY A 61 5.70 7.43 3.34
C GLY A 61 7.16 7.03 3.19
N LEU A 62 7.59 6.85 1.94
CA LEU A 62 8.95 6.45 1.59
C LEU A 62 9.47 7.33 0.45
N ARG A 63 10.78 7.60 0.42
CA ARG A 63 11.42 8.12 -0.80
C ARG A 63 11.47 7.02 -1.87
N GLY A 64 11.46 7.43 -3.13
CA GLY A 64 11.60 6.49 -4.25
C GLY A 64 12.95 5.75 -4.27
N THR A 65 13.96 6.31 -3.61
CA THR A 65 15.33 5.76 -3.47
C THR A 65 15.53 4.96 -2.19
N GLU A 66 14.51 4.79 -1.35
CA GLU A 66 14.60 3.94 -0.15
C GLU A 66 14.36 2.47 -0.54
N ASP A 67 15.34 1.86 -1.22
CA ASP A 67 15.25 0.49 -1.76
C ASP A 67 16.31 -0.46 -1.16
N THR A 68 16.91 -0.05 -0.04
CA THR A 68 17.79 -0.88 0.80
C THR A 68 17.01 -1.44 2.00
N PRO A 69 17.52 -2.47 2.69
CA PRO A 69 16.83 -3.02 3.88
C PRO A 69 16.43 -1.94 4.89
N PRO A 70 15.18 -1.95 5.39
CA PRO A 70 14.17 -3.02 5.25
C PRO A 70 13.21 -2.86 4.04
N TYR A 71 13.48 -1.96 3.10
CA TYR A 71 12.60 -1.58 1.97
C TYR A 71 13.07 -2.08 0.60
N HIS A 72 14.01 -3.03 0.57
CA HIS A 72 14.47 -3.68 -0.65
C HIS A 72 13.38 -4.55 -1.26
N LEU A 73 13.36 -4.72 -2.58
CA LEU A 73 12.26 -5.38 -3.28
C LEU A 73 12.20 -6.90 -3.04
N TYR A 74 13.35 -7.56 -2.96
CA TYR A 74 13.44 -9.02 -2.91
C TYR A 74 14.54 -9.48 -1.96
N ASP A 75 14.21 -10.44 -1.10
CA ASP A 75 15.18 -11.23 -0.36
C ASP A 75 15.73 -12.34 -1.26
N TYR A 76 17.06 -12.41 -1.39
CA TYR A 76 17.73 -13.53 -2.03
C TYR A 76 17.73 -14.74 -1.11
N VAL A 77 17.40 -15.90 -1.66
CA VAL A 77 17.43 -17.16 -0.91
C VAL A 77 18.76 -17.85 -1.13
N PHE A 78 19.43 -18.20 -0.03
CA PHE A 78 20.70 -18.90 -0.04
C PHE A 78 20.52 -20.35 0.40
N LYS A 79 21.39 -21.21 -0.12
CA LYS A 79 21.58 -22.58 0.36
C LYS A 79 22.37 -22.60 1.67
N PRO A 80 22.41 -23.74 2.38
CA PRO A 80 23.21 -23.89 3.59
C PRO A 80 24.71 -23.61 3.40
N ASP A 81 25.22 -23.78 2.17
CA ASP A 81 26.62 -23.49 1.82
C ASP A 81 26.90 -22.00 1.53
N GLY A 82 25.90 -21.14 1.65
CA GLY A 82 26.01 -19.70 1.42
C GLY A 82 25.91 -19.26 -0.05
N THR A 83 25.71 -20.20 -0.99
CA THR A 83 25.50 -19.85 -2.40
C THR A 83 24.03 -19.58 -2.71
N TYR A 84 23.75 -18.85 -3.78
CA TYR A 84 22.38 -18.57 -4.21
C TYR A 84 21.63 -19.85 -4.58
N LEU A 85 20.38 -19.96 -4.14
CA LEU A 85 19.48 -21.00 -4.59
C LEU A 85 19.03 -20.71 -6.03
N LYS A 86 19.34 -21.60 -6.97
CA LYS A 86 18.96 -21.44 -8.38
C LYS A 86 17.70 -22.20 -8.73
N ILE A 87 17.04 -21.79 -9.82
CA ILE A 87 15.91 -22.53 -10.39
C ILE A 87 16.32 -23.96 -10.76
N GLY A 88 15.43 -24.92 -10.52
CA GLY A 88 15.66 -26.33 -10.88
C GLY A 88 16.60 -27.09 -9.94
N GLU A 89 17.14 -26.48 -8.89
CA GLU A 89 17.99 -27.20 -7.92
C GLU A 89 17.20 -28.12 -6.98
N PHE A 90 15.92 -27.81 -6.70
CA PHE A 90 15.02 -28.71 -5.97
C PHE A 90 13.66 -28.80 -6.68
N ASP A 91 13.11 -30.02 -6.77
CA ASP A 91 11.81 -30.28 -7.39
C ASP A 91 10.64 -29.61 -6.66
N THR A 92 10.82 -29.23 -5.40
CA THR A 92 9.82 -28.52 -4.60
C THR A 92 9.74 -27.03 -4.90
N LEU A 93 10.65 -26.51 -5.74
CA LEU A 93 10.64 -25.10 -6.09
C LEU A 93 9.45 -24.76 -7.01
N PRO A 94 8.84 -23.58 -6.84
CA PRO A 94 7.73 -23.16 -7.68
C PRO A 94 8.16 -22.97 -9.13
N ALA A 95 7.23 -23.09 -10.08
CA ALA A 95 7.47 -22.74 -11.47
C ALA A 95 7.96 -21.28 -11.62
N TYR A 96 8.69 -21.02 -12.72
CA TYR A 96 9.27 -19.71 -13.00
C TYR A 96 8.19 -18.62 -13.09
N THR A 97 8.37 -17.56 -12.31
CA THR A 97 7.66 -16.28 -12.40
C THR A 97 8.64 -15.16 -12.01
N CYS A 98 8.46 -13.95 -12.57
CA CYS A 98 9.39 -12.83 -12.31
C CYS A 98 9.37 -12.32 -10.86
N ASN A 99 8.35 -12.67 -10.06
CA ASN A 99 8.28 -12.35 -8.64
C ASN A 99 8.90 -13.43 -7.73
N LYS A 100 9.22 -14.61 -8.26
CA LYS A 100 9.86 -15.72 -7.52
C LYS A 100 11.30 -15.94 -7.94
N TYR A 101 11.70 -15.44 -9.10
CA TYR A 101 13.04 -15.60 -9.64
C TYR A 101 13.57 -14.32 -10.26
N ARG A 102 14.87 -14.09 -10.14
CA ARG A 102 15.59 -13.02 -10.85
C ARG A 102 16.67 -13.60 -11.75
N ILE A 103 16.71 -13.10 -12.97
CA ILE A 103 17.75 -13.40 -13.96
C ILE A 103 18.93 -12.43 -13.80
N GLY A 104 20.15 -12.97 -13.83
CA GLY A 104 21.38 -12.20 -13.68
C GLY A 104 22.61 -13.08 -13.86
N THR A 105 23.76 -12.61 -13.40
CA THR A 105 25.03 -13.35 -13.48
C THR A 105 25.69 -13.37 -12.12
N ILE A 106 26.11 -14.54 -11.67
CA ILE A 106 26.91 -14.68 -10.45
C ILE A 106 28.39 -14.54 -10.81
N THR A 107 29.03 -13.47 -10.33
CA THR A 107 30.45 -13.20 -10.54
C THR A 107 31.12 -13.03 -9.19
N GLY A 108 32.14 -13.85 -8.90
CA GLY A 108 32.87 -13.78 -7.63
C GLY A 108 31.99 -13.98 -6.39
N GLY A 109 30.92 -14.78 -6.50
CA GLY A 109 29.97 -15.03 -5.40
C GLY A 109 28.90 -13.95 -5.21
N VAL A 110 28.88 -12.89 -6.05
CA VAL A 110 27.86 -11.83 -6.01
C VAL A 110 26.92 -11.99 -7.19
N PHE A 111 25.62 -11.93 -6.93
CA PHE A 111 24.61 -11.88 -7.99
C PHE A 111 24.43 -10.46 -8.53
N LEU A 112 24.66 -10.28 -9.83
CA LEU A 112 24.46 -9.03 -10.54
C LEU A 112 23.22 -9.17 -11.42
N LEU A 113 22.23 -8.29 -11.19
CA LEU A 113 20.98 -8.32 -11.92
C LEU A 113 21.20 -7.98 -13.40
N ASP A 114 20.80 -8.89 -14.29
CA ASP A 114 20.82 -8.69 -15.74
C ASP A 114 19.69 -9.54 -16.34
N GLN A 115 18.56 -8.90 -16.61
CA GLN A 115 17.36 -9.59 -17.10
C GLN A 115 17.48 -10.05 -18.56
N LEU A 116 18.43 -9.50 -19.33
CA LEU A 116 18.51 -9.73 -20.77
C LEU A 116 19.60 -10.74 -21.13
N ASN A 117 20.77 -10.64 -20.49
CA ASN A 117 21.93 -11.49 -20.80
C ASN A 117 22.41 -12.33 -19.62
N GLY A 118 21.69 -12.30 -18.50
CA GLY A 118 22.00 -13.09 -17.32
C GLY A 118 22.03 -14.59 -17.63
N ARG A 119 23.00 -15.29 -17.05
CA ARG A 119 23.21 -16.74 -17.21
C ARG A 119 22.65 -17.57 -16.06
N ASP A 120 22.35 -16.92 -14.95
CA ASP A 120 21.83 -17.52 -13.73
C ASP A 120 20.41 -17.04 -13.47
N THR A 121 19.58 -17.94 -12.92
CA THR A 121 18.24 -17.62 -12.46
C THR A 121 18.14 -18.02 -10.99
N VAL A 122 18.07 -17.03 -10.10
CA VAL A 122 18.12 -17.24 -8.64
C VAL A 122 16.73 -17.07 -8.03
N TYR A 123 16.42 -17.90 -7.03
CA TYR A 123 15.17 -17.87 -6.28
C TYR A 123 15.17 -16.70 -5.29
N VAL A 124 14.06 -15.97 -5.27
CA VAL A 124 13.86 -14.80 -4.42
C VAL A 124 12.51 -14.84 -3.71
N LYS A 125 12.42 -14.13 -2.59
CA LYS A 125 11.16 -13.87 -1.88
C LYS A 125 10.83 -12.37 -1.98
N PRO A 126 9.64 -11.98 -2.46
CA PRO A 126 9.19 -10.60 -2.38
C PRO A 126 9.20 -10.11 -0.93
N ASN A 127 9.79 -8.94 -0.69
CA ASN A 127 9.69 -8.29 0.60
C ASN A 127 8.37 -7.53 0.69
N ARG A 128 7.50 -7.92 1.63
CA ARG A 128 6.21 -7.25 1.83
C ARG A 128 6.34 -5.75 2.06
N PHE A 129 7.39 -5.31 2.77
CA PHE A 129 7.59 -3.92 3.15
C PHE A 129 8.29 -3.09 2.08
N TYR A 130 8.62 -3.67 0.92
CA TYR A 130 8.92 -2.85 -0.26
C TYR A 130 7.79 -1.86 -0.55
N TYR A 131 6.55 -2.28 -0.28
CA TYR A 131 5.35 -1.46 -0.30
C TYR A 131 4.96 -1.05 1.12
N ASN A 132 4.27 0.08 1.23
CA ASN A 132 3.72 0.59 2.49
C ASN A 132 2.26 1.04 2.35
N TYR A 133 1.65 0.75 1.20
CA TYR A 133 0.23 0.75 0.97
C TYR A 133 -0.17 -0.61 0.43
N PHE A 134 -1.12 -1.25 1.10
CA PHE A 134 -1.58 -2.59 0.77
C PHE A 134 -3.06 -2.53 0.42
N ALA A 135 -3.43 -3.08 -0.72
CA ALA A 135 -4.82 -3.18 -1.13
C ALA A 135 -5.15 -4.55 -1.69
N ASP A 136 -6.20 -5.14 -1.14
CA ASP A 136 -6.75 -6.41 -1.57
C ASP A 136 -8.13 -6.18 -2.16
N LEU A 137 -8.36 -6.72 -3.37
CA LEU A 137 -9.65 -6.72 -4.03
C LEU A 137 -10.34 -8.06 -3.80
N TYR A 138 -11.60 -8.01 -3.39
CA TYR A 138 -12.44 -9.18 -3.18
C TYR A 138 -13.64 -9.14 -4.11
N ARG A 139 -13.99 -10.31 -4.64
CA ARG A 139 -15.23 -10.57 -5.34
C ARG A 139 -16.23 -11.16 -4.35
N ILE A 140 -17.44 -10.61 -4.32
CA ILE A 140 -18.50 -11.12 -3.46
C ILE A 140 -19.32 -12.14 -4.25
N ARG A 141 -19.45 -13.35 -3.70
CA ARG A 141 -20.28 -14.44 -4.24
C ARG A 141 -21.07 -15.08 -3.12
N ASN A 142 -22.39 -15.11 -3.24
CA ASN A 142 -23.28 -15.68 -2.22
C ASN A 142 -23.01 -15.15 -0.79
N GLY A 143 -22.64 -13.87 -0.67
CA GLY A 143 -22.29 -13.24 0.60
C GLY A 143 -20.87 -13.52 1.12
N GLN A 144 -20.07 -14.33 0.42
CA GLN A 144 -18.69 -14.63 0.79
C GLN A 144 -17.69 -13.73 0.04
N GLU A 145 -16.65 -13.28 0.75
CA GLU A 145 -15.50 -12.58 0.18
C GLU A 145 -14.50 -13.59 -0.42
N ILE A 146 -14.25 -13.49 -1.73
CA ILE A 146 -13.27 -14.28 -2.45
C ILE A 146 -12.15 -13.35 -2.91
N LEU A 147 -10.93 -13.54 -2.40
CA LEU A 147 -9.77 -12.74 -2.80
C LEU A 147 -9.50 -12.91 -4.30
N VAL A 148 -9.29 -11.78 -4.98
CA VAL A 148 -8.94 -11.73 -6.40
C VAL A 148 -7.43 -11.86 -6.55
N ASP A 149 -6.97 -12.88 -7.29
CA ASP A 149 -5.60 -12.93 -7.78
C ASP A 149 -5.46 -11.95 -8.95
N TYR A 150 -5.13 -10.70 -8.61
CA TYR A 150 -5.07 -9.62 -9.58
C TYR A 150 -4.02 -9.88 -10.68
N ALA A 151 -2.90 -10.54 -10.35
CA ALA A 151 -1.87 -10.88 -11.32
C ALA A 151 -2.37 -11.90 -12.35
N ALA A 152 -3.11 -12.91 -11.90
CA ALA A 152 -3.73 -13.88 -12.79
C ALA A 152 -4.79 -13.23 -13.67
N GLU A 153 -5.61 -12.34 -13.11
CA GLU A 153 -6.69 -11.63 -13.82
C GLU A 153 -6.16 -10.59 -14.82
N SER A 154 -5.00 -9.98 -14.55
CA SER A 154 -4.35 -9.05 -15.48
C SER A 154 -3.49 -9.73 -16.55
N GLY A 155 -3.33 -11.06 -16.46
CA GLY A 155 -2.46 -11.84 -17.35
C GLY A 155 -0.97 -11.55 -17.14
N SER A 156 -0.60 -10.93 -16.02
CA SER A 156 0.76 -10.53 -15.73
C SER A 156 1.56 -11.68 -15.13
N SER A 157 2.66 -12.06 -15.79
CA SER A 157 3.58 -13.08 -15.27
C SER A 157 4.40 -12.60 -14.06
N CYS A 158 4.31 -11.31 -13.71
CA CYS A 158 5.15 -10.66 -12.71
C CYS A 158 4.44 -10.31 -11.39
N GLY A 159 3.30 -10.93 -11.07
CA GLY A 159 2.69 -10.75 -9.76
C GLY A 159 2.19 -9.32 -9.54
N GLU A 160 1.46 -8.78 -10.52
CA GLU A 160 0.77 -7.50 -10.35
C GLU A 160 -0.13 -7.51 -9.11
N SER A 161 -0.05 -6.44 -8.33
CA SER A 161 -0.87 -6.24 -7.15
C SER A 161 -1.33 -4.80 -7.08
N LEU A 162 -2.32 -4.53 -6.22
CA LEU A 162 -2.75 -3.17 -5.91
C LEU A 162 -1.89 -2.54 -4.80
N ASN A 163 -0.80 -3.20 -4.40
CA ASN A 163 0.13 -2.65 -3.43
C ASN A 163 0.94 -1.51 -4.05
N GLY A 164 1.39 -0.58 -3.22
CA GLY A 164 2.08 0.60 -3.68
C GLY A 164 3.00 1.22 -2.65
N ARG A 165 3.86 2.12 -3.14
CA ARG A 165 4.67 2.98 -2.29
C ARG A 165 3.98 4.34 -2.19
N LEU A 166 3.74 4.79 -0.97
CA LEU A 166 3.30 6.14 -0.65
C LEU A 166 4.52 7.06 -0.67
N PRO A 167 4.60 8.03 -1.58
CA PRO A 167 5.70 8.98 -1.60
C PRO A 167 5.71 9.82 -0.33
N ILE A 168 6.90 10.01 0.27
CA ILE A 168 7.06 10.88 1.44
C ILE A 168 6.59 12.32 1.18
N SER A 169 6.61 12.79 -0.07
CA SER A 169 6.12 14.12 -0.45
C SER A 169 4.61 14.32 -0.26
N MET A 170 3.85 13.24 -0.05
CA MET A 170 2.44 13.33 0.33
C MET A 170 2.25 13.73 1.80
N PHE A 171 3.29 13.57 2.62
CA PHE A 171 3.24 13.75 4.07
C PHE A 171 4.18 14.89 4.44
N SER A 172 3.61 16.02 4.83
CA SER A 172 4.37 17.13 5.41
C SER A 172 4.39 16.94 6.91
N SER A 173 5.48 16.36 7.44
CA SER A 173 5.72 16.29 8.87
C SER A 173 7.07 16.90 9.21
N ASN A 174 7.12 17.68 10.30
CA ASN A 174 8.35 18.10 10.96
C ASN A 174 8.66 17.21 12.19
N GLY A 175 8.24 15.94 12.15
CA GLY A 175 8.26 15.03 13.31
C GLY A 175 7.07 15.23 14.26
N SER A 176 5.98 15.78 13.75
CA SER A 176 4.72 15.97 14.47
C SER A 176 3.66 15.02 13.93
N ALA A 177 2.62 14.84 14.72
CA ALA A 177 1.44 14.08 14.33
C ALA A 177 0.84 14.64 13.01
N ILE A 178 0.45 13.76 12.10
CA ILE A 178 -0.14 14.12 10.81
C ILE A 178 -1.49 13.44 10.62
N SER A 179 -2.37 14.09 9.87
CA SER A 179 -3.62 13.50 9.43
C SER A 179 -4.00 14.06 8.06
N GLY A 180 -4.83 13.33 7.33
CA GLY A 180 -5.26 13.75 6.00
C GLY A 180 -5.98 12.65 5.25
N THR A 181 -5.91 12.71 3.92
CA THR A 181 -6.46 11.67 3.05
C THR A 181 -5.42 11.17 2.06
N ILE A 182 -5.45 9.88 1.79
CA ILE A 182 -4.65 9.21 0.77
C ILE A 182 -5.63 8.76 -0.31
N THR A 183 -5.47 9.28 -1.53
CA THR A 183 -6.17 8.75 -2.71
C THR A 183 -5.18 7.99 -3.59
N ARG A 184 -5.41 6.69 -3.76
CA ARG A 184 -4.65 5.84 -4.66
C ARG A 184 -5.40 5.62 -5.96
N SER A 185 -4.64 5.59 -7.05
CA SER A 185 -5.12 5.35 -8.41
C SER A 185 -4.60 4.01 -8.90
N PHE A 186 -5.52 3.16 -9.37
CA PHE A 186 -5.22 1.86 -9.97
C PHE A 186 -5.67 1.87 -11.43
N GLY A 187 -4.73 2.14 -12.33
CA GLY A 187 -4.98 2.14 -13.76
C GLY A 187 -4.92 0.72 -14.35
N SER A 188 -5.96 0.30 -15.06
CA SER A 188 -5.97 -0.98 -15.78
C SER A 188 -6.97 -0.98 -16.92
N ARG A 189 -6.63 -1.65 -18.03
CA ARG A 189 -7.57 -1.96 -19.12
C ARG A 189 -8.47 -3.17 -18.78
N GLY A 190 -8.13 -3.90 -17.72
CA GLY A 190 -8.85 -5.10 -17.29
C GLY A 190 -10.06 -4.83 -16.41
N TRP A 191 -10.24 -3.61 -15.90
CA TRP A 191 -11.31 -3.31 -14.92
C TRP A 191 -12.69 -3.71 -15.42
N LEU A 192 -13.12 -3.18 -16.56
CA LEU A 192 -14.42 -3.53 -17.14
C LEU A 192 -14.43 -4.92 -17.78
N VAL A 193 -13.30 -5.42 -18.28
CA VAL A 193 -13.22 -6.74 -18.91
C VAL A 193 -13.45 -7.85 -17.88
N SER A 194 -12.80 -7.77 -16.71
CA SER A 194 -12.80 -8.84 -15.70
C SER A 194 -13.85 -8.63 -14.61
N PHE A 195 -14.28 -7.38 -14.34
CA PHE A 195 -15.08 -7.06 -13.15
C PHE A 195 -16.36 -6.24 -13.41
N ALA A 196 -16.77 -6.00 -14.65
CA ALA A 196 -17.94 -5.16 -14.95
C ALA A 196 -19.26 -5.63 -14.28
N ASN A 197 -19.42 -6.95 -14.10
CA ASN A 197 -20.61 -7.56 -13.52
C ASN A 197 -20.41 -8.06 -12.09
N ASP A 198 -19.31 -7.67 -11.45
CA ASP A 198 -18.97 -8.13 -10.11
C ASP A 198 -19.44 -7.16 -9.03
N SER A 199 -19.93 -7.76 -7.94
CA SER A 199 -19.93 -7.12 -6.63
C SER A 199 -18.53 -7.26 -6.03
N LEU A 200 -17.92 -6.13 -5.71
CA LEU A 200 -16.55 -6.01 -5.27
C LEU A 200 -16.49 -5.40 -3.87
N LYS A 201 -15.39 -5.68 -3.17
CA LYS A 201 -15.01 -5.02 -1.94
C LYS A 201 -13.51 -4.82 -1.93
N ILE A 202 -13.04 -3.69 -1.42
CA ILE A 202 -11.61 -3.44 -1.26
C ILE A 202 -11.27 -3.30 0.21
N LYS A 203 -10.13 -3.87 0.61
CA LYS A 203 -9.57 -3.70 1.94
C LYS A 203 -8.19 -3.08 1.83
N VAL A 204 -7.93 -2.09 2.67
CA VAL A 204 -6.70 -1.29 2.64
C VAL A 204 -6.00 -1.36 3.98
N ARG A 205 -4.67 -1.41 3.96
CA ARG A 205 -3.78 -1.17 5.11
C ARG A 205 -2.61 -0.30 4.67
N ILE A 206 -2.00 0.41 5.60
CA ILE A 206 -0.73 1.12 5.38
C ILE A 206 0.30 0.70 6.42
N ALA A 207 1.57 0.98 6.13
CA ALA A 207 2.67 0.87 7.08
C ALA A 207 3.43 2.19 7.17
N ASP A 208 3.93 2.47 8.36
CA ASP A 208 4.87 3.56 8.61
C ASP A 208 6.32 3.14 8.33
N ARG A 209 7.29 3.97 8.74
CA ARG A 209 8.72 3.71 8.51
C ARG A 209 9.38 2.88 9.62
N ASP A 210 8.66 2.63 10.70
CA ASP A 210 9.04 1.67 11.74
C ASP A 210 8.37 0.29 11.54
N LEU A 211 7.70 0.10 10.39
CA LEU A 211 7.00 -1.10 9.96
C LEU A 211 5.75 -1.45 10.77
N ASN A 212 5.21 -0.49 11.55
CA ASN A 212 3.94 -0.65 12.21
C ASN A 212 2.82 -0.62 11.17
N LEU A 213 1.86 -1.53 11.32
CA LEU A 213 0.76 -1.66 10.39
C LEU A 213 -0.49 -0.99 10.94
N SER A 214 -1.23 -0.32 10.07
CA SER A 214 -2.54 0.18 10.42
C SER A 214 -3.57 -0.93 10.67
N ASN A 215 -4.70 -0.52 11.26
CA ASN A 215 -5.97 -1.22 11.14
C ASN A 215 -6.37 -1.41 9.65
N VAL A 216 -7.40 -2.24 9.41
CA VAL A 216 -7.92 -2.48 8.06
C VAL A 216 -9.08 -1.54 7.77
N ALA A 217 -8.94 -0.69 6.76
CA ALA A 217 -10.05 0.08 6.21
C ALA A 217 -10.76 -0.74 5.13
N GLU A 218 -12.07 -0.94 5.27
CA GLU A 218 -12.87 -1.74 4.34
C GLU A 218 -13.91 -0.89 3.63
N SER A 219 -14.05 -1.06 2.32
CA SER A 219 -15.15 -0.44 1.59
C SER A 219 -16.49 -1.15 1.88
N PRO A 220 -17.63 -0.44 1.69
CA PRO A 220 -18.88 -1.11 1.38
C PRO A 220 -18.73 -1.99 0.12
N VAL A 221 -19.66 -2.94 -0.07
CA VAL A 221 -19.74 -3.68 -1.33
C VAL A 221 -20.17 -2.71 -2.43
N PHE A 222 -19.49 -2.75 -3.58
CA PHE A 222 -19.77 -1.87 -4.71
C PHE A 222 -19.73 -2.62 -6.05
N THR A 223 -20.19 -1.98 -7.11
CA THR A 223 -19.97 -2.41 -8.50
C THR A 223 -19.26 -1.28 -9.23
N LEU A 224 -18.46 -1.58 -10.26
CA LEU A 224 -17.74 -0.53 -11.00
C LEU A 224 -18.69 0.53 -11.56
N ARG A 225 -19.84 0.11 -12.11
CA ARG A 225 -20.90 1.02 -12.59
C ARG A 225 -21.52 1.84 -11.48
N GLY A 226 -21.73 1.26 -10.30
CA GLY A 226 -22.35 1.94 -9.16
C GLY A 226 -21.47 3.05 -8.56
N VAL A 227 -20.17 3.00 -8.80
CA VAL A 227 -19.20 4.01 -8.31
C VAL A 227 -18.56 4.79 -9.45
N GLN A 228 -19.09 4.65 -10.67
CA GLN A 228 -18.61 5.37 -11.84
C GLN A 228 -18.92 6.86 -11.70
N VAL A 229 -17.91 7.70 -11.89
CA VAL A 229 -18.08 9.15 -11.92
C VAL A 229 -18.69 9.53 -13.27
N GLN A 230 -19.85 10.20 -13.24
CA GLN A 230 -20.45 10.75 -14.45
C GLN A 230 -19.57 11.88 -14.98
N ARG A 231 -19.35 11.89 -16.30
CA ARG A 231 -18.68 13.00 -16.99
C ARG A 231 -19.58 14.21 -17.08
#